data_AF-A0A9Q0SR63-F1
#
_entry.id   AF-A0A9Q0SR63-F1
#
_cell.length_a   1.000
_cell.length_b   1.000
_cell.length_c   1.000
_cell.angle_alpha   90.00
_cell.angle_beta   90.00
_cell.angle_gamma   90.00
#
_symmetry.space_group_name_H-M   'P 1'
#
loop_
_entity.id
_entity.type
_entity.pdbx_description
1 polymer ?
#
loop_
_entity_poly.entity_id
_entity_poly.type
_entity_poly.pdbx_seq_one_letter_code
_entity_poly.pdbx_strand_id
1 'polypeptide(L)'
;MRNIILSAFPLNMRLPDPSTPNLKIDLLPEIREPPHILSEVDAALKLKLMKTDVDEYLKTRQQGSSFLAELKQRLLLSPGEAASSGTRYNVPLINSLVLYAGMQAIQQLQARTPHGQSAGNTVPLAVFLVDAALDIYQTLILDLDTEGRYLFLNAVANQLRYPNNHTHYFSFVLLYLFAESNQQEIIQEQITRVLLERLIVNRPHPWGLLITFIELIKNPRYNFWNRSFIRCAPEIEKLFESVARSFGGLKPMDESMVSGWVSESAH
;
A
#
# COMPACT_ATOMS: atom_id res chain seq x y z
N MET A 1 0.46 8.82 17.99
CA MET A 1 -0.36 9.96 17.51
C MET A 1 -0.89 9.77 16.08
N ARG A 2 -0.07 9.38 15.08
CA ARG A 2 -0.52 9.24 13.67
C ARG A 2 -1.80 8.39 13.51
N ASN A 3 -1.89 7.24 14.17
CA ASN A 3 -3.08 6.38 14.10
C ASN A 3 -4.36 7.08 14.54
N ILE A 4 -4.31 7.95 15.56
CA ILE A 4 -5.49 8.68 16.04
C ILE A 4 -6.08 9.53 14.91
N ILE A 5 -5.21 10.21 14.14
CA ILE A 5 -5.62 11.03 13.01
C ILE A 5 -6.12 10.16 11.85
N LEU A 6 -5.39 9.10 11.51
CA LEU A 6 -5.73 8.23 10.37
C LEU A 6 -6.95 7.33 10.62
N SER A 7 -7.31 7.11 11.88
CA SER A 7 -8.52 6.40 12.29
C SER A 7 -9.76 7.27 12.32
N ALA A 8 -9.66 8.59 12.12
CA ALA A 8 -10.84 9.45 12.03
C ALA A 8 -11.63 9.17 10.75
N PHE A 9 -12.96 9.18 10.85
CA PHE A 9 -13.88 8.93 9.74
C PHE A 9 -15.19 9.73 9.90
N PRO A 10 -15.97 9.93 8.82
CA PRO A 10 -17.22 10.70 8.89
C PRO A 10 -18.23 10.13 9.88
N LEU A 11 -18.86 10.98 10.71
CA LEU A 11 -19.78 10.56 11.78
C LEU A 11 -20.96 9.69 11.30
N ASN A 12 -21.44 9.92 10.07
CA ASN A 12 -22.59 9.21 9.52
C ASN A 12 -22.21 7.90 8.80
N MET A 13 -20.94 7.51 8.83
CA MET A 13 -20.45 6.27 8.22
C MET A 13 -20.48 5.12 9.21
N ARG A 14 -20.96 3.95 8.76
CA ARG A 14 -20.85 2.70 9.51
C ARG A 14 -19.72 1.86 8.92
N LEU A 15 -18.65 1.68 9.70
CA LEU A 15 -17.53 0.86 9.26
C LEU A 15 -17.91 -0.62 9.29
N PRO A 16 -17.76 -1.36 8.17
CA PRO A 16 -17.84 -2.82 8.21
C PRO A 16 -16.77 -3.38 9.14
N ASP A 17 -17.09 -4.41 9.93
CA ASP A 17 -16.07 -5.06 10.77
C ASP A 17 -15.03 -5.76 9.87
N PRO A 18 -13.74 -5.38 9.92
CA PRO A 18 -12.67 -6.02 9.15
C PRO A 18 -12.55 -7.53 9.38
N SER A 19 -13.03 -8.01 10.53
CA SER A 19 -13.00 -9.41 10.95
C SER A 19 -14.11 -10.26 10.33
N THR A 20 -15.06 -9.63 9.62
CA THR A 20 -16.21 -10.32 9.00
C THR A 20 -15.72 -11.33 7.96
N PRO A 21 -16.04 -12.63 8.08
CA PRO A 21 -15.65 -13.63 7.10
C PRO A 21 -16.20 -13.29 5.70
N ASN A 22 -15.36 -13.44 4.67
CA ASN A 22 -15.71 -13.18 3.28
C ASN A 22 -16.24 -11.76 3.00
N LEU A 23 -15.78 -10.75 3.76
CA LEU A 23 -16.08 -9.35 3.48
C LEU A 23 -15.62 -8.98 2.07
N LYS A 24 -16.57 -8.64 1.20
CA LYS A 24 -16.30 -8.23 -0.18
C LYS A 24 -16.14 -6.73 -0.26
N ILE A 25 -14.91 -6.25 -0.04
CA ILE A 25 -14.59 -4.82 -0.05
C ILE A 25 -14.98 -4.16 -1.37
N ASP A 26 -14.78 -4.85 -2.50
CA ASP A 26 -15.09 -4.32 -3.84
C ASP A 26 -16.59 -4.06 -4.08
N LEU A 27 -17.47 -4.54 -3.20
CA LEU A 27 -18.91 -4.30 -3.25
C LEU A 27 -19.37 -3.12 -2.39
N LEU A 28 -18.49 -2.54 -1.57
CA LEU A 28 -18.83 -1.39 -0.74
C LEU A 28 -19.02 -0.16 -1.64
N PRO A 29 -20.16 0.55 -1.58
CA PRO A 29 -20.37 1.75 -2.40
C PRO A 29 -19.36 2.85 -2.07
N GLU A 30 -18.91 2.95 -0.81
CA GLU A 30 -18.01 3.99 -0.32
C GLU A 30 -16.64 3.98 -1.03
N ILE A 31 -16.17 2.84 -1.55
CA ILE A 31 -14.88 2.76 -2.24
C ILE A 31 -14.87 3.51 -3.58
N ARG A 32 -16.01 4.03 -4.03
CA ARG A 32 -16.12 4.86 -5.24
C ARG A 32 -16.00 6.35 -4.93
N GLU A 33 -16.23 6.72 -3.67
CA GLU A 33 -16.28 8.11 -3.23
C GLU A 33 -14.91 8.61 -2.78
N PRO A 34 -14.49 9.82 -3.19
CA PRO A 34 -13.26 10.43 -2.73
C PRO A 34 -13.36 10.91 -1.28
N PRO A 35 -12.27 10.80 -0.49
CA PRO A 35 -12.21 11.45 0.80
C PRO A 35 -12.10 12.98 0.65
N HIS A 36 -12.54 13.71 1.66
CA HIS A 36 -12.37 15.17 1.68
C HIS A 36 -10.92 15.52 2.06
N ILE A 37 -10.24 16.28 1.21
CA ILE A 37 -8.89 16.78 1.45
C ILE A 37 -8.92 18.30 1.32
N LEU A 38 -8.63 19.00 2.42
CA LEU A 38 -8.64 20.46 2.48
C LEU A 38 -7.25 21.08 2.23
N SER A 39 -6.20 20.25 2.27
CA SER A 39 -4.83 20.69 2.02
C SER A 39 -4.52 20.72 0.53
N GLU A 40 -3.67 21.67 0.10
CA GLU A 40 -3.16 21.72 -1.26
C GLU A 40 -2.16 20.57 -1.50
N VAL A 41 -2.66 19.46 -2.06
CA VAL A 41 -1.88 18.22 -2.25
C VAL A 41 -0.66 18.43 -3.13
N ASP A 42 -0.75 19.28 -4.14
CA ASP A 42 0.30 19.50 -5.14
C ASP A 42 1.27 20.64 -4.81
N ALA A 43 1.15 21.25 -3.62
CA ALA A 43 2.00 22.39 -3.22
C ALA A 43 3.51 22.05 -3.26
N ALA A 44 3.91 20.88 -2.74
CA ALA A 44 5.32 20.48 -2.75
C ALA A 44 5.82 20.15 -4.17
N LEU A 45 4.97 19.56 -5.02
CA LEU A 45 5.28 19.31 -6.43
C LEU A 45 5.50 20.63 -7.19
N LYS A 46 4.65 21.63 -6.96
CA LYS A 46 4.80 22.98 -7.54
C LYS A 46 6.09 23.65 -7.07
N LEU A 47 6.36 23.62 -5.76
CA LEU A 47 7.55 24.23 -5.17
C LEU A 47 8.86 23.66 -5.73
N LYS A 48 8.87 22.35 -6.04
CA LYS A 48 10.03 21.65 -6.61
C LYS A 48 9.98 21.55 -8.14
N LEU A 49 9.08 22.31 -8.79
CA LEU A 49 8.91 22.37 -10.25
C LEU A 49 8.71 20.99 -10.90
N MET A 50 8.13 20.03 -10.17
CA MET A 50 7.99 18.64 -10.61
C MET A 50 6.57 18.31 -11.10
N LYS A 51 5.60 19.20 -10.84
CA LYS A 51 4.19 18.96 -11.16
C LYS A 51 3.95 18.71 -12.65
N THR A 52 4.53 19.55 -13.52
CA THR A 52 4.34 19.45 -14.99
C THR A 52 4.84 18.11 -15.52
N ASP A 53 6.01 17.68 -15.08
CA ASP A 53 6.62 16.41 -15.52
C ASP A 53 5.79 15.21 -15.03
N VAL A 54 5.27 15.27 -13.80
CA VAL A 54 4.34 14.26 -13.26
C VAL A 54 3.06 14.21 -14.09
N ASP A 55 2.44 15.36 -14.39
CA ASP A 55 1.21 15.43 -15.19
C ASP A 55 1.44 14.88 -16.61
N GLU A 56 2.56 15.26 -17.24
CA GLU A 56 2.91 14.79 -18.58
C GLU A 56 3.13 13.28 -18.59
N TYR A 57 3.88 12.74 -17.62
CA TYR A 57 4.13 11.32 -17.52
C TYR A 57 2.84 10.53 -17.28
N LEU A 58 1.99 10.97 -16.35
CA LEU A 58 0.70 10.33 -16.05
C LEU A 58 -0.27 10.36 -17.23
N LYS A 59 -0.16 11.34 -18.13
CA LYS A 59 -1.01 11.46 -19.31
C LYS A 59 -0.49 10.65 -20.51
N THR A 60 0.81 10.65 -20.73
CA THR A 60 1.43 10.14 -21.96
C THR A 60 2.07 8.77 -21.80
N ARG A 61 2.47 8.41 -20.56
CA ARG A 61 3.21 7.19 -20.24
C ARG A 61 4.39 6.95 -21.20
N GLN A 62 5.12 8.03 -21.51
CA GLN A 62 6.23 7.98 -22.48
C GLN A 62 7.27 6.94 -22.07
N GLN A 63 7.52 5.96 -22.96
CA GLN A 63 8.56 4.95 -22.75
C GLN A 63 9.94 5.62 -22.78
N GLY A 64 10.83 5.22 -21.87
CA GLY A 64 12.18 5.80 -21.76
C GLY A 64 12.20 7.23 -21.22
N SER A 65 11.13 7.69 -20.57
CA SER A 65 11.07 9.01 -19.95
C SER A 65 12.22 9.22 -18.96
N SER A 66 12.96 10.32 -19.13
CA SER A 66 14.01 10.74 -18.18
C SER A 66 13.44 11.07 -16.80
N PHE A 67 12.14 11.38 -16.71
CA PHE A 67 11.47 11.68 -15.46
C PHE A 67 11.64 10.56 -14.43
N LEU A 68 11.38 9.30 -14.82
CA LEU A 68 11.54 8.17 -13.92
C LEU A 68 13.01 7.93 -13.54
N ALA A 69 13.91 8.05 -14.51
CA ALA A 69 15.35 7.87 -14.28
C ALA A 69 15.93 8.90 -13.29
N GLU A 70 15.42 10.13 -13.31
CA GLU A 70 15.83 11.22 -12.42
C GLU A 70 15.02 11.27 -11.11
N LEU A 71 13.95 10.47 -11.00
CA LEU A 71 12.96 10.61 -9.93
C LEU A 71 13.59 10.53 -8.54
N LYS A 72 14.45 9.54 -8.31
CA LYS A 72 15.18 9.41 -7.04
C LYS A 72 15.97 10.65 -6.69
N GLN A 73 16.72 11.21 -7.66
CA GLN A 73 17.55 12.39 -7.43
C GLN A 73 16.71 13.62 -7.09
N ARG A 74 15.56 13.78 -7.76
CA ARG A 74 14.61 14.87 -7.51
C ARG A 74 13.95 14.80 -6.12
N LEU A 75 13.90 13.61 -5.51
CA LEU A 75 13.38 13.42 -4.16
C LEU A 75 14.42 13.71 -3.05
N LEU A 76 15.70 13.85 -3.39
CA LEU A 76 16.75 14.15 -2.43
C LEU A 76 16.78 15.64 -2.05
N LEU A 77 17.15 15.88 -0.81
CA LEU A 77 17.46 17.21 -0.29
C LEU A 77 18.92 17.57 -0.59
N SER A 78 19.20 18.86 -0.63
CA SER A 78 20.59 19.32 -0.59
C SER A 78 21.26 18.92 0.75
N PRO A 79 22.60 18.79 0.81
CA PRO A 79 23.29 18.41 2.04
C PRO A 79 22.94 19.30 3.26
N GLY A 80 22.72 20.60 3.04
CA GLY A 80 22.33 21.54 4.11
C GLY A 80 20.91 21.31 4.62
N GLU A 81 19.94 21.11 3.71
CA GLU A 81 18.56 20.76 4.08
C GLU A 81 18.45 19.38 4.73
N ALA A 82 19.29 18.44 4.30
CA ALA A 82 19.31 17.09 4.87
C ALA A 82 19.79 17.10 6.33
N ALA A 83 20.82 17.89 6.63
CA ALA A 83 21.34 18.04 7.98
C ALA A 83 20.31 18.64 8.95
N SER A 84 19.51 19.63 8.50
CA SER A 84 18.46 20.24 9.32
C SER A 84 17.22 19.36 9.46
N SER A 85 16.90 18.57 8.44
CA SER A 85 15.70 17.70 8.42
C SER A 85 15.92 16.34 9.09
N GLY A 86 17.17 15.94 9.29
CA GLY A 86 17.52 14.62 9.84
C GLY A 86 17.28 13.46 8.87
N THR A 87 17.06 13.75 7.60
CA THR A 87 16.82 12.78 6.51
C THR A 87 17.34 13.35 5.20
N ARG A 88 17.80 12.50 4.29
CA ARG A 88 18.26 12.94 2.96
C ARG A 88 17.11 13.16 1.97
N TYR A 89 15.88 12.82 2.34
CA TYR A 89 14.73 12.86 1.45
C TYR A 89 13.78 14.00 1.77
N ASN A 90 13.19 14.58 0.72
CA ASN A 90 12.14 15.57 0.86
C ASN A 90 10.81 14.86 1.18
N VAL A 91 10.54 14.65 2.47
CA VAL A 91 9.34 13.94 2.94
C VAL A 91 8.03 14.59 2.45
N PRO A 92 7.85 15.93 2.51
CA PRO A 92 6.66 16.57 1.94
C PRO A 92 6.47 16.28 0.45
N LEU A 93 7.55 16.29 -0.34
CA LEU A 93 7.50 15.98 -1.77
C LEU A 93 7.12 14.52 -2.02
N ILE A 94 7.67 13.56 -1.28
CA ILE A 94 7.30 12.14 -1.37
C ILE A 94 5.80 11.97 -1.08
N ASN A 95 5.30 12.56 0.01
CA ASN A 95 3.88 12.50 0.37
C ASN A 95 2.98 13.10 -0.71
N SER A 96 3.38 14.25 -1.25
CA SER A 96 2.67 14.97 -2.31
C SER A 96 2.64 14.16 -3.61
N LEU A 97 3.78 13.63 -4.05
CA LEU A 97 3.90 12.78 -5.23
C LEU A 97 3.00 11.54 -5.13
N VAL A 98 3.09 10.81 -4.03
CA VAL A 98 2.31 9.56 -3.84
C VAL A 98 0.81 9.85 -3.86
N LEU A 99 0.36 10.83 -3.09
CA LEU A 99 -1.07 11.13 -3.03
C LEU A 99 -1.59 11.71 -4.35
N TYR A 100 -0.85 12.64 -4.96
CA TYR A 100 -1.25 13.28 -6.21
C TYR A 100 -1.32 12.28 -7.37
N ALA A 101 -0.29 11.44 -7.55
CA ALA A 101 -0.27 10.42 -8.60
C ALA A 101 -1.45 9.44 -8.45
N GLY A 102 -1.75 9.00 -7.21
CA GLY A 102 -2.89 8.14 -6.94
C GLY A 102 -4.23 8.81 -7.22
N MET A 103 -4.39 10.10 -6.87
CA MET A 103 -5.61 10.86 -7.19
C MET A 103 -5.84 10.94 -8.71
N GLN A 104 -4.79 11.23 -9.49
CA GLN A 104 -4.88 11.28 -10.95
C GLN A 104 -5.22 9.91 -11.54
N ALA A 105 -4.57 8.85 -11.05
CA ALA A 105 -4.87 7.48 -11.45
C ALA A 105 -6.33 7.09 -11.21
N ILE A 106 -6.86 7.35 -10.02
CA ILE A 106 -8.26 7.07 -9.66
C ILE A 106 -9.20 7.84 -10.60
N GLN A 107 -8.92 9.11 -10.87
CA GLN A 107 -9.73 9.91 -11.79
C GLN A 107 -9.74 9.32 -13.22
N GLN A 108 -8.58 8.86 -13.71
CA GLN A 108 -8.48 8.20 -15.02
C GLN A 108 -9.24 6.88 -15.07
N LEU A 109 -9.17 6.07 -14.01
CA LEU A 109 -9.88 4.80 -13.88
C LEU A 109 -11.40 5.00 -13.87
N GLN A 110 -11.89 6.00 -13.14
CA GLN A 110 -13.30 6.37 -13.11
C GLN A 110 -13.78 6.88 -14.48
N ALA A 111 -12.97 7.68 -15.19
CA ALA A 111 -13.31 8.17 -16.53
C ALA A 111 -13.41 7.05 -17.58
N ARG A 112 -12.61 5.97 -17.45
CA ARG A 112 -12.66 4.79 -18.32
C ARG A 112 -13.84 3.86 -18.05
N THR A 113 -14.58 4.10 -16.96
CA THR A 113 -15.74 3.29 -16.57
C THR A 113 -17.01 4.15 -16.75
N PRO A 114 -17.53 4.28 -17.99
CA PRO A 114 -18.65 5.17 -18.26
C PRO A 114 -19.91 4.77 -17.48
N HIS A 115 -20.65 5.79 -17.05
CA HIS A 115 -21.96 5.69 -16.39
C HIS A 115 -22.91 4.81 -17.24
N GLY A 116 -23.17 3.58 -16.81
CA GLY A 116 -24.13 2.71 -17.50
C GLY A 116 -23.91 1.20 -17.39
N GLN A 117 -22.77 0.72 -16.88
CA GLN A 117 -22.59 -0.71 -16.60
C GLN A 117 -22.91 -1.02 -15.13
N SER A 118 -24.17 -1.41 -14.94
CA SER A 118 -24.77 -2.21 -13.87
C SER A 118 -23.94 -2.47 -12.61
N ALA A 119 -24.41 -1.92 -11.49
CA ALA A 119 -24.41 -2.33 -10.07
C ALA A 119 -23.60 -3.56 -9.54
N GLY A 120 -22.57 -4.06 -10.20
CA GLY A 120 -21.87 -5.28 -9.78
C GLY A 120 -20.51 -5.57 -10.42
N ASN A 121 -20.07 -4.81 -11.45
CA ASN A 121 -18.73 -5.02 -12.00
C ASN A 121 -17.69 -4.19 -11.23
N THR A 122 -16.86 -4.92 -10.51
CA THR A 122 -15.61 -4.47 -9.92
C THR A 122 -14.68 -3.97 -11.04
N VAL A 123 -13.91 -2.90 -10.80
CA VAL A 123 -12.83 -2.52 -11.73
C VAL A 123 -11.85 -3.70 -11.75
N PRO A 124 -11.67 -4.42 -12.87
CA PRO A 124 -10.81 -5.60 -12.88
C PRO A 124 -9.40 -5.21 -12.46
N LEU A 125 -8.75 -6.07 -11.68
CA LEU A 125 -7.36 -5.90 -11.23
C LEU A 125 -6.42 -5.49 -12.39
N ALA A 126 -6.67 -6.06 -13.58
CA ALA A 126 -5.97 -5.78 -14.81
C ALA A 126 -6.02 -4.31 -15.25
N VAL A 127 -7.06 -3.56 -14.91
CA VAL A 127 -7.17 -2.13 -15.26
C VAL A 127 -6.25 -1.28 -14.41
N PHE A 128 -6.05 -1.65 -13.14
CA PHE A 128 -5.06 -0.98 -12.30
C PHE A 128 -3.62 -1.26 -12.78
N LEU A 129 -3.34 -2.45 -13.33
CA LEU A 129 -2.01 -2.85 -13.80
C LEU A 129 -1.47 -2.06 -15.01
N VAL A 130 -2.30 -1.27 -15.69
CA VAL A 130 -1.90 -0.46 -16.86
C VAL A 130 -1.77 1.03 -16.51
N ASP A 131 -1.75 1.35 -15.21
CA ASP A 131 -1.73 2.71 -14.70
C ASP A 131 -0.30 3.30 -14.68
N ALA A 132 -0.12 4.49 -15.26
CA ALA A 132 1.16 5.19 -15.28
C ALA A 132 1.64 5.57 -13.86
N ALA A 133 0.72 5.71 -12.89
CA ALA A 133 1.11 5.92 -11.51
C ALA A 133 1.76 4.68 -10.87
N LEU A 134 1.40 3.46 -11.30
CA LEU A 134 2.09 2.26 -10.85
C LEU A 134 3.54 2.23 -11.32
N ASP A 135 3.85 2.70 -12.53
CA ASP A 135 5.23 2.79 -13.00
C ASP A 135 6.06 3.68 -12.06
N ILE A 136 5.50 4.83 -11.63
CA ILE A 136 6.13 5.71 -10.63
C ILE A 136 6.39 4.93 -9.34
N TYR A 137 5.39 4.23 -8.80
CA TYR A 137 5.54 3.49 -7.55
C TYR A 137 6.53 2.32 -7.64
N GLN A 138 6.58 1.64 -8.78
CA GLN A 138 7.56 0.59 -9.05
C GLN A 138 8.98 1.15 -9.12
N THR A 139 9.18 2.26 -9.83
CA THR A 139 10.47 2.97 -9.84
C THR A 139 10.88 3.36 -8.41
N LEU A 140 9.97 3.94 -7.62
CA LEU A 140 10.27 4.33 -6.24
C LEU A 140 10.65 3.13 -5.36
N ILE A 141 9.91 2.02 -5.43
CA ILE A 141 10.20 0.87 -4.55
C ILE A 141 11.47 0.11 -4.95
N LEU A 142 11.87 0.17 -6.22
CA LEU A 142 13.07 -0.52 -6.71
C LEU A 142 14.33 0.33 -6.55
N ASP A 143 14.25 1.64 -6.83
CA ASP A 143 15.44 2.50 -6.92
C ASP A 143 15.79 3.18 -5.59
N LEU A 144 14.82 3.41 -4.71
CA LEU A 144 15.08 4.01 -3.40
C LEU A 144 15.84 3.04 -2.49
N ASP A 145 16.69 3.60 -1.63
CA ASP A 145 17.31 2.85 -0.55
C ASP A 145 16.33 2.61 0.61
N THR A 146 16.77 1.90 1.65
CA THR A 146 15.94 1.51 2.79
C THR A 146 15.19 2.69 3.42
N GLU A 147 15.85 3.84 3.58
CA GLU A 147 15.26 5.07 4.12
C GLU A 147 14.17 5.63 3.20
N GLY A 148 14.48 5.78 1.91
CA GLY A 148 13.52 6.29 0.92
C GLY A 148 12.31 5.37 0.77
N ARG A 149 12.52 4.05 0.71
CA ARG A 149 11.43 3.05 0.66
C ARG A 149 10.54 3.13 1.88
N TYR A 150 11.13 3.28 3.07
CA TYR A 150 10.36 3.43 4.30
C TYR A 150 9.45 4.69 4.26
N LEU A 151 9.97 5.83 3.78
CA LEU A 151 9.20 7.06 3.63
C LEU A 151 8.09 6.94 2.57
N PHE A 152 8.41 6.36 1.41
CA PHE A 152 7.44 6.07 0.34
C PHE A 152 6.31 5.16 0.82
N LEU A 153 6.63 4.02 1.42
CA LEU A 153 5.64 3.07 1.95
C LEU A 153 4.80 3.72 3.05
N ASN A 154 5.39 4.57 3.88
CA ASN A 154 4.65 5.35 4.86
C ASN A 154 3.65 6.33 4.21
N ALA A 155 4.03 6.99 3.12
CA ALA A 155 3.16 7.88 2.35
C ALA A 155 1.96 7.15 1.76
N VAL A 156 2.17 5.94 1.24
CA VAL A 156 1.11 5.04 0.76
C VAL A 156 0.21 4.59 1.91
N ALA A 157 0.80 4.08 2.99
CA ALA A 157 0.07 3.59 4.16
C ALA A 157 -0.73 4.70 4.87
N ASN A 158 -0.35 5.97 4.74
CA ASN A 158 -1.15 7.10 5.26
C ASN A 158 -2.52 7.23 4.60
N GLN A 159 -2.72 6.62 3.43
CA GLN A 159 -3.99 6.66 2.71
C GLN A 159 -4.93 5.51 3.07
N LEU A 160 -4.46 4.53 3.85
CA LEU A 160 -5.26 3.42 4.36
C LEU A 160 -6.10 3.86 5.57
N ARG A 161 -7.25 4.47 5.31
CA ARG A 161 -8.12 5.11 6.32
C ARG A 161 -9.48 4.42 6.35
N TYR A 162 -10.58 5.16 6.42
CA TYR A 162 -11.94 4.61 6.31
C TYR A 162 -12.24 4.18 4.86
N PRO A 163 -13.34 3.44 4.58
CA PRO A 163 -13.75 3.10 3.22
C PRO A 163 -13.91 4.36 2.33
N ASN A 164 -13.03 4.49 1.34
CA ASN A 164 -13.07 5.52 0.30
C ASN A 164 -12.20 5.04 -0.89
N ASN A 165 -12.27 5.71 -2.03
CA ASN A 165 -11.55 5.31 -3.24
C ASN A 165 -10.01 5.37 -3.10
N HIS A 166 -9.45 6.29 -2.30
CA HIS A 166 -8.01 6.34 -2.04
C HIS A 166 -7.58 5.12 -1.23
N THR A 167 -8.31 4.80 -0.15
CA THR A 167 -8.01 3.63 0.67
C THR A 167 -8.05 2.34 -0.14
N HIS A 168 -9.03 2.19 -1.03
CA HIS A 168 -9.10 1.04 -1.93
C HIS A 168 -7.91 0.99 -2.90
N TYR A 169 -7.62 2.09 -3.59
CA TYR A 169 -6.51 2.18 -4.53
C TYR A 169 -5.15 1.91 -3.86
N PHE A 170 -4.84 2.57 -2.74
CA PHE A 170 -3.55 2.40 -2.07
C PHE A 170 -3.41 1.06 -1.34
N SER A 171 -4.52 0.43 -0.94
CA SER A 171 -4.52 -0.97 -0.47
C SER A 171 -4.09 -1.89 -1.61
N PHE A 172 -4.67 -1.72 -2.81
CA PHE A 172 -4.26 -2.47 -4.00
C PHE A 172 -2.78 -2.24 -4.33
N VAL A 173 -2.30 -0.98 -4.32
CA VAL A 173 -0.89 -0.66 -4.60
C VAL A 173 0.05 -1.44 -3.67
N LEU A 174 -0.18 -1.43 -2.35
CA LEU A 174 0.71 -2.15 -1.42
C LEU A 174 0.72 -3.65 -1.65
N LEU A 175 -0.45 -4.24 -1.85
CA LEU A 175 -0.58 -5.68 -2.10
C LEU A 175 0.07 -6.07 -3.43
N TYR A 176 -0.06 -5.23 -4.46
CA TYR A 176 0.61 -5.40 -5.74
C TYR A 176 2.13 -5.35 -5.59
N LEU A 177 2.66 -4.29 -4.96
CA LEU A 177 4.10 -4.14 -4.74
C LEU A 177 4.66 -5.31 -3.93
N PHE A 178 3.92 -5.83 -2.95
CA PHE A 178 4.32 -7.04 -2.21
C PHE A 178 4.40 -8.26 -3.13
N ALA A 179 3.37 -8.50 -3.95
CA ALA A 179 3.29 -9.66 -4.83
C ALA A 179 4.39 -9.67 -5.92
N GLU A 180 4.72 -8.50 -6.48
CA GLU A 180 5.74 -8.38 -7.54
C GLU A 180 7.18 -8.43 -7.00
N SER A 181 7.38 -8.25 -5.70
CA SER A 181 8.73 -8.18 -5.09
C SER A 181 9.32 -9.54 -4.69
N ASN A 182 8.92 -10.64 -5.33
CA ASN A 182 9.37 -12.00 -4.96
C ASN A 182 10.89 -12.22 -5.03
N GLN A 183 11.58 -11.45 -5.87
CA GLN A 183 13.03 -11.52 -6.03
C GLN A 183 13.80 -10.64 -5.02
N GLN A 184 13.11 -9.73 -4.33
CA GLN A 184 13.70 -8.78 -3.39
C GLN A 184 12.95 -8.82 -2.06
N GLU A 185 13.23 -9.86 -1.27
CA GLU A 185 12.54 -10.12 0.00
C GLU A 185 12.57 -8.92 0.98
N ILE A 186 13.62 -8.11 0.93
CA ILE A 186 13.72 -6.86 1.71
C ILE A 186 12.56 -5.90 1.47
N ILE A 187 12.01 -5.82 0.25
CA ILE A 187 10.85 -4.97 -0.03
C ILE A 187 9.60 -5.52 0.67
N GLN A 188 9.40 -6.84 0.61
CA GLN A 188 8.29 -7.52 1.28
C GLN A 188 8.37 -7.36 2.80
N GLU A 189 9.58 -7.45 3.37
CA GLU A 189 9.84 -7.16 4.77
C GLU A 189 9.51 -5.71 5.12
N GLN A 190 9.95 -4.74 4.33
CA GLN A 190 9.68 -3.32 4.58
C GLN A 190 8.19 -2.97 4.50
N ILE A 191 7.44 -3.53 3.53
CA ILE A 191 5.99 -3.39 3.45
C ILE A 191 5.34 -3.95 4.73
N THR A 192 5.74 -5.16 5.12
CA THR A 192 5.22 -5.82 6.32
C THR A 192 5.51 -4.99 7.57
N ARG A 193 6.74 -4.48 7.71
CA ARG A 193 7.16 -3.65 8.84
C ARG A 193 6.33 -2.37 8.95
N VAL A 194 6.09 -1.66 7.85
CA VAL A 194 5.29 -0.42 7.84
C VAL A 194 3.83 -0.67 8.24
N LEU A 195 3.26 -1.81 7.85
CA LEU A 195 1.92 -2.20 8.30
C LEU A 195 1.92 -2.61 9.78
N LEU A 196 2.85 -3.47 10.17
CA LEU A 196 2.91 -4.05 11.52
C LEU A 196 3.21 -3.00 12.59
N GLU A 197 4.15 -2.09 12.37
CA GLU A 197 4.50 -1.04 13.35
C GLU A 197 3.29 -0.15 13.70
N ARG A 198 2.32 -0.04 12.79
CA ARG A 198 1.06 0.69 13.00
C ARG A 198 -0.02 -0.16 13.67
N LEU A 199 0.12 -1.49 13.72
CA LEU A 199 -0.84 -2.42 14.33
C LEU A 199 -0.45 -2.84 15.75
N ILE A 200 0.86 -2.88 16.07
CA ILE A 200 1.35 -3.27 17.41
C ILE A 200 1.20 -2.16 18.46
N VAL A 201 0.84 -0.95 18.04
CA VAL A 201 0.56 0.17 18.95
C VAL A 201 -0.87 0.10 19.50
N ASN A 202 -1.11 0.81 20.60
CA ASN A 202 -2.45 0.94 21.17
C ASN A 202 -3.46 1.48 20.15
N ARG A 203 -4.70 1.00 20.28
CA ARG A 203 -5.86 1.47 19.50
C ARG A 203 -6.03 3.00 19.61
N PRO A 204 -6.63 3.66 18.61
CA PRO A 204 -7.32 3.08 17.45
C PRO A 204 -6.38 2.65 16.31
N HIS A 205 -6.91 1.81 15.40
CA HIS A 205 -6.23 1.40 14.15
C HIS A 205 -7.07 1.84 12.95
N PRO A 206 -6.47 2.35 11.86
CA PRO A 206 -7.22 2.72 10.66
C PRO A 206 -7.88 1.49 10.01
N TRP A 207 -9.11 1.63 9.53
CA TRP A 207 -9.87 0.52 8.95
C TRP A 207 -9.18 -0.13 7.75
N GLY A 208 -8.71 0.70 6.80
CA GLY A 208 -8.02 0.26 5.60
C GLY A 208 -6.70 -0.42 5.91
N LEU A 209 -5.99 0.02 6.96
CA LEU A 209 -4.75 -0.62 7.41
C LEU A 209 -5.02 -2.07 7.84
N LEU A 210 -6.08 -2.28 8.62
CA LEU A 210 -6.50 -3.61 9.06
C LEU A 210 -6.88 -4.47 7.85
N ILE A 211 -7.70 -3.93 6.95
CA ILE A 211 -8.15 -4.61 5.74
C ILE A 211 -6.98 -5.06 4.87
N THR A 212 -6.04 -4.16 4.55
CA THR A 212 -4.86 -4.47 3.75
C THR A 212 -4.01 -5.54 4.41
N PHE A 213 -3.80 -5.46 5.73
CA PHE A 213 -3.00 -6.43 6.45
C PHE A 213 -3.67 -7.81 6.53
N ILE A 214 -5.00 -7.85 6.78
CA ILE A 214 -5.78 -9.08 6.79
C ILE A 214 -5.74 -9.76 5.42
N GLU A 215 -5.90 -9.01 4.33
CA GLU A 215 -5.79 -9.53 2.97
C GLU A 215 -4.40 -10.13 2.70
N LEU A 216 -3.34 -9.42 3.12
CA LEU A 216 -1.96 -9.86 2.95
C LEU A 216 -1.68 -11.22 3.63
N ILE A 217 -2.19 -11.42 4.86
CA ILE A 217 -1.90 -12.64 5.63
C ILE A 217 -2.87 -13.79 5.34
N LYS A 218 -4.08 -13.53 4.84
CA LYS A 218 -5.09 -14.57 4.57
C LYS A 218 -5.10 -15.05 3.13
N ASN A 219 -4.78 -14.20 2.17
CA ASN A 219 -4.82 -14.59 0.77
C ASN A 219 -3.57 -15.42 0.42
N PRO A 220 -3.73 -16.71 0.04
CA PRO A 220 -2.60 -17.59 -0.24
C PRO A 220 -1.72 -17.10 -1.40
N ARG A 221 -2.25 -16.23 -2.27
CA ARG A 221 -1.49 -15.60 -3.37
C ARG A 221 -0.21 -14.92 -2.89
N TYR A 222 -0.21 -14.31 -1.70
CA TYR A 222 0.97 -13.58 -1.20
C TYR A 222 2.00 -14.50 -0.55
N ASN A 223 1.62 -15.74 -0.21
CA ASN A 223 2.49 -16.72 0.44
C ASN A 223 3.19 -16.15 1.69
N PHE A 224 2.48 -15.32 2.47
CA PHE A 224 3.04 -14.51 3.55
C PHE A 224 3.74 -15.33 4.63
N TRP A 225 3.07 -16.36 5.17
CA TRP A 225 3.57 -17.17 6.28
C TRP A 225 4.77 -18.05 5.94
N ASN A 226 5.09 -18.21 4.65
CA ASN A 226 6.24 -18.98 4.17
C ASN A 226 7.47 -18.10 3.86
N ARG A 227 7.41 -16.78 4.08
CA ARG A 227 8.54 -15.88 3.86
C ARG A 227 9.61 -16.05 4.95
N SER A 228 10.88 -15.89 4.59
CA SER A 228 12.00 -16.18 5.50
C SER A 228 12.03 -15.18 6.67
N PHE A 229 11.72 -13.90 6.42
CA PHE A 229 11.68 -12.86 7.45
C PHE A 229 10.54 -13.04 8.47
N ILE A 230 9.50 -13.82 8.15
CA ILE A 230 8.43 -14.16 9.09
C ILE A 230 8.87 -15.28 10.04
N ARG A 231 9.70 -16.21 9.55
CA ARG A 231 10.20 -17.38 10.29
C ARG A 231 11.59 -17.19 10.89
N CYS A 232 12.15 -15.98 10.81
CA CYS A 232 13.52 -15.73 11.23
C CYS A 232 13.71 -15.86 12.76
N ALA A 233 12.65 -15.69 13.55
CA ALA A 233 12.66 -15.87 14.99
C ALA A 233 11.26 -16.28 15.52
N PRO A 234 11.17 -17.20 16.51
CA PRO A 234 9.89 -17.61 17.10
C PRO A 234 9.06 -16.45 17.69
N GLU A 235 9.73 -15.39 18.17
CA GLU A 235 9.07 -14.20 18.72
C GLU A 235 8.32 -13.41 17.64
N ILE A 236 8.89 -13.34 16.43
CA ILE A 236 8.29 -12.65 15.28
C ILE A 236 7.07 -13.43 14.80
N GLU A 237 7.18 -14.75 14.68
CA GLU A 237 6.07 -15.62 14.31
C GLU A 237 4.91 -15.49 15.31
N LYS A 238 5.19 -15.59 16.62
CA LYS A 238 4.20 -15.42 17.69
C LYS A 238 3.54 -14.03 17.68
N LEU A 239 4.30 -12.98 17.36
CA LEU A 239 3.76 -11.62 17.21
C LEU A 239 2.73 -11.58 16.10
N PHE A 240 3.08 -12.11 14.92
CA PHE A 240 2.16 -12.15 13.78
C PHE A 240 0.93 -13.01 14.07
N GLU A 241 1.08 -14.18 14.69
CA GLU A 241 -0.03 -15.03 15.13
C GLU A 241 -0.95 -14.34 16.16
N SER A 242 -0.38 -13.54 17.06
CA SER A 242 -1.16 -12.77 18.04
C SER A 242 -2.01 -11.71 17.36
N VAL A 243 -1.38 -10.93 16.47
CA VAL A 243 -2.06 -9.90 15.68
C VAL A 243 -3.14 -10.53 14.79
N ALA A 244 -2.81 -11.62 14.09
CA ALA A 244 -3.72 -12.45 13.31
C ALA A 244 -4.97 -12.90 14.09
N ARG A 245 -4.78 -13.47 15.29
CA ARG A 245 -5.88 -13.95 16.14
C ARG A 245 -6.79 -12.80 16.60
N SER A 246 -6.24 -11.60 16.79
CA SER A 246 -7.01 -10.42 17.20
C SER A 246 -8.02 -9.95 16.14
N PHE A 247 -7.89 -10.40 14.88
CA PHE A 247 -8.76 -10.06 13.75
C PHE A 247 -9.79 -11.15 13.40
N GLY A 248 -10.08 -12.06 14.33
CA GLY A 248 -11.05 -13.13 14.11
C GLY A 248 -10.40 -14.45 13.68
N GLY A 249 -9.72 -15.09 14.64
CA GLY A 249 -9.58 -16.54 14.70
C GLY A 249 -8.96 -17.23 13.49
N LEU A 250 -7.69 -16.95 13.19
CA LEU A 250 -6.86 -17.90 12.47
C LEU A 250 -6.70 -19.15 13.36
N LYS A 251 -7.37 -20.25 13.00
CA LYS A 251 -6.89 -21.57 13.42
C LYS A 251 -5.50 -21.72 12.77
N PRO A 252 -4.47 -22.14 13.53
CA PRO A 252 -3.16 -22.38 12.96
C PRO A 252 -3.30 -23.34 11.78
N MET A 253 -2.53 -23.08 10.71
CA MET A 253 -2.41 -23.98 9.57
C MET A 253 -2.22 -25.41 10.09
N ASP A 254 -3.09 -26.31 9.64
CA ASP A 254 -3.06 -27.72 9.99
C ASP A 254 -1.65 -28.27 9.72
N GLU A 255 -0.99 -28.80 10.75
CA GLU A 255 0.34 -29.44 10.67
C GLU A 255 0.38 -30.62 9.67
N SER A 256 -0.77 -31.02 9.11
CA SER A 256 -0.92 -32.12 8.15
C SER A 256 -0.30 -31.87 6.77
N MET A 257 0.08 -30.63 6.42
CA MET A 257 0.76 -30.36 5.14
C MET A 257 2.29 -30.47 5.20
N VAL A 258 2.89 -30.67 6.38
CA VAL A 258 4.36 -30.80 6.52
C VAL A 258 4.82 -32.27 6.53
N SER A 259 3.93 -33.23 6.81
CA SER A 259 4.28 -34.65 6.89
C SER A 259 4.22 -35.43 5.56
N GLY A 260 3.82 -34.79 4.46
CA GLY A 260 3.60 -35.48 3.17
C GLY A 260 4.84 -35.68 2.29
N TRP A 261 6.01 -35.18 2.67
CA TRP A 261 7.21 -35.17 1.81
C TRP A 261 8.33 -36.12 2.24
N VAL A 262 8.10 -36.96 3.25
CA VAL A 262 9.05 -38.00 3.66
C VAL A 262 8.29 -39.30 3.87
N SER A 263 8.01 -40.02 2.78
CA SER A 263 8.24 -41.47 2.65
C SER A 263 7.55 -41.97 1.38
N GLU A 264 8.33 -42.25 0.32
CA GLU A 264 8.10 -43.36 -0.61
C GLU A 264 9.25 -43.41 -1.62
N SER A 265 10.41 -43.84 -1.13
CA SER A 265 11.49 -44.37 -1.95
C SER A 265 12.18 -45.50 -1.18
N ALA A 266 11.43 -46.58 -0.99
CA ALA A 266 11.97 -47.87 -0.58
C ALA A 266 11.00 -48.98 -1.02
N HIS A 267 11.15 -49.43 -2.27
CA HIS A 267 11.33 -50.83 -2.70
C HIS A 267 11.11 -50.99 -4.20
#